data_AF-H2YEV5-F1
#
_entry.id   AF-H2YEV5-F1
#
_cell.length_a   1.000
_cell.length_b   1.000
_cell.length_c   1.000
_cell.angle_alpha   90.00
_cell.angle_beta   90.00
_cell.angle_gamma   90.00
#
_symmetry.space_group_name_H-M   'P 1'
#
loop_
_entity.id
_entity.type
_entity.pdbx_description
1 polymer ?
#
loop_
_entity_poly.entity_id
_entity_poly.type
_entity_poly.pdbx_seq_one_letter_code
_entity_poly.pdbx_strand_id
1 'polypeptide(L)'
;MFRRFFLVDNVVGILQSSPSNPTTFIRYASSISISTSLQPIGNGLIYPPQLTITYTDLPVTSGVPDSPTVSTRFSVLYLISSTASNAQIEGFKISLAVLGSLSVLYSFFETGSWRRRQGLQFIDATSLFMFIFYSMSNLANVFFIVVFGFSAVTLIFYKVSIAKPS
;
A
#
# COMPACT_ATOMS: atom_id res chain seq x y z
N MET A 1 8.67 -4.48 -28.58
CA MET A 1 8.33 -5.89 -28.83
C MET A 1 7.02 -6.18 -28.14
N PHE A 2 5.99 -6.65 -28.85
CA PHE A 2 4.67 -6.92 -28.28
C PHE A 2 4.44 -8.44 -28.26
N ARG A 3 4.05 -8.99 -27.10
CA ARG A 3 3.69 -10.40 -26.98
C ARG A 3 2.16 -10.51 -26.94
N ARG A 4 1.59 -11.19 -27.93
CA ARG A 4 0.15 -11.47 -28.01
C ARG A 4 -0.17 -12.70 -27.17
N PHE A 5 -1.32 -12.70 -26.50
CA PHE A 5 -1.87 -13.86 -25.81
C PHE A 5 -3.36 -13.96 -26.12
N PHE A 6 -3.94 -15.14 -25.91
CA PHE A 6 -5.34 -15.41 -26.24
C PHE A 6 -6.13 -15.62 -24.95
N LEU A 7 -7.34 -15.05 -24.88
CA LEU A 7 -8.26 -15.28 -23.77
C LEU A 7 -8.89 -16.67 -23.86
N VAL A 8 -9.19 -17.11 -25.08
CA VAL A 8 -9.75 -18.42 -25.42
C VAL A 8 -8.98 -18.97 -26.62
N ASP A 9 -8.61 -20.24 -26.53
CA ASP A 9 -7.94 -21.00 -27.57
C ASP A 9 -8.73 -22.29 -27.84
N ASN A 10 -9.20 -22.42 -29.07
CA ASN A 10 -9.96 -23.57 -29.57
C ASN A 10 -9.15 -24.38 -30.61
N VAL A 11 -7.86 -24.10 -30.77
CA VAL A 11 -6.99 -24.71 -31.79
C VAL A 11 -6.18 -25.86 -31.21
N VAL A 12 -5.92 -25.85 -29.90
CA VAL A 12 -5.13 -26.87 -29.22
C VAL A 12 -6.02 -28.07 -28.85
N GLY A 13 -5.89 -29.17 -29.59
CA GLY A 13 -6.68 -30.39 -29.39
C GLY A 13 -7.33 -30.96 -30.65
N ILE A 14 -7.05 -30.38 -31.83
CA ILE A 14 -7.48 -30.97 -33.10
C ILE A 14 -6.66 -32.24 -33.36
N LEU A 15 -7.25 -33.40 -33.06
CA LEU A 15 -6.79 -34.66 -33.63
C LEU A 15 -7.08 -34.59 -35.13
N GLN A 16 -6.02 -34.49 -35.91
CA GLN A 16 -6.09 -34.35 -37.36
C GLN A 16 -6.95 -35.48 -37.97
N SER A 17 -7.85 -35.09 -38.88
CA SER A 17 -8.60 -35.90 -39.86
C SER A 17 -9.96 -36.52 -39.48
N SER A 18 -10.96 -35.70 -39.13
CA SER A 18 -12.34 -35.98 -39.59
C SER A 18 -13.23 -34.74 -39.46
N PRO A 19 -14.08 -34.40 -40.46
CA PRO A 19 -15.09 -33.34 -40.34
C PRO A 19 -16.19 -33.64 -39.30
N SER A 20 -16.11 -34.78 -38.60
CA SER A 20 -17.10 -35.28 -37.64
C SER A 20 -16.65 -35.29 -36.17
N ASN A 21 -15.42 -34.88 -35.83
CA ASN A 21 -14.91 -34.91 -34.46
C ASN A 21 -14.72 -33.49 -33.89
N PRO A 22 -15.56 -33.05 -32.93
CA PRO A 22 -15.41 -31.75 -32.30
C PRO A 22 -14.14 -31.69 -31.43
N THR A 23 -13.65 -30.48 -31.18
CA THR A 23 -12.49 -30.22 -30.32
C THR A 23 -12.69 -30.85 -28.95
N THR A 24 -11.75 -31.69 -28.50
CA THR A 24 -11.93 -32.42 -27.22
C THR A 24 -11.87 -31.50 -26.01
N PHE A 25 -11.12 -30.41 -26.11
CA PHE A 25 -10.94 -29.45 -25.02
C PHE A 25 -10.90 -28.01 -25.55
N ILE A 26 -11.51 -27.08 -24.82
CA ILE A 26 -11.38 -25.63 -25.01
C ILE A 26 -10.47 -25.09 -23.92
N ARG A 27 -9.37 -24.45 -24.31
CA ARG A 27 -8.44 -23.84 -23.37
C ARG A 27 -8.78 -22.37 -23.18
N TYR A 28 -8.88 -21.91 -21.93
CA TYR A 28 -9.16 -20.51 -21.63
C TYR A 28 -8.20 -19.98 -20.56
N ALA A 29 -7.97 -18.66 -20.55
CA ALA A 29 -7.17 -18.00 -19.53
C ALA A 29 -7.98 -17.86 -18.24
N SER A 30 -7.75 -18.74 -17.28
CA SER A 30 -8.44 -18.78 -15.98
C SER A 30 -7.97 -17.66 -15.05
N SER A 31 -6.68 -17.34 -15.07
CA SER A 31 -6.11 -16.28 -14.25
C SER A 31 -5.09 -15.46 -15.04
N ILE A 32 -5.23 -14.14 -15.00
CA ILE A 32 -4.32 -13.18 -15.58
C ILE A 32 -3.80 -12.30 -14.44
N SER A 33 -2.50 -12.38 -14.18
CA SER A 33 -1.83 -11.59 -13.14
C SER A 33 -0.73 -10.72 -13.74
N ILE A 34 -0.75 -9.43 -13.43
CA ILE A 34 0.33 -8.50 -13.75
C ILE A 34 1.07 -8.18 -12.45
N SER A 35 2.36 -8.49 -12.38
CA SER A 35 3.20 -8.14 -11.24
C SER A 35 4.25 -7.12 -11.64
N THR A 36 4.38 -6.05 -10.86
CA THR A 36 5.35 -5.00 -11.13
C THR A 36 6.00 -4.52 -9.83
N SER A 37 7.27 -4.13 -9.91
CA SER A 37 8.06 -3.68 -8.76
C SER A 37 8.77 -2.37 -9.03
N LEU A 38 8.93 -1.56 -7.99
CA LEU A 38 9.72 -0.32 -8.06
C LEU A 38 11.22 -0.62 -8.13
N GLN A 39 11.93 0.12 -8.97
CA GLN A 39 13.39 0.07 -9.00
C GLN A 39 13.97 0.75 -7.75
N PRO A 40 14.90 0.12 -7.01
CA PRO A 40 15.51 0.73 -5.82
C PRO A 40 16.37 1.96 -6.15
N ILE A 41 16.96 1.98 -7.35
CA ILE A 41 17.87 3.03 -7.82
C ILE A 41 17.28 3.57 -9.13
N GLY A 42 16.58 4.69 -9.03
CA GLY A 42 15.93 5.35 -10.17
C GLY A 42 14.92 6.40 -9.72
N ASN A 43 14.66 7.40 -10.56
CA ASN A 43 13.72 8.51 -10.30
C ASN A 43 12.24 8.04 -10.33
N GLY A 44 11.86 7.05 -9.52
CA GLY A 44 10.50 6.49 -9.52
C GLY A 44 10.22 5.56 -10.71
N LEU A 45 11.26 5.00 -11.33
CA LEU A 45 11.11 4.03 -12.42
C LEU A 45 10.61 2.70 -11.88
N ILE A 46 9.77 2.05 -12.67
CA ILE A 46 9.20 0.74 -12.37
C ILE A 46 9.94 -0.29 -13.23
N TYR A 47 10.22 -1.49 -12.70
CA TYR A 47 10.74 -2.59 -13.52
C TYR A 47 9.70 -3.01 -14.57
N PRO A 48 10.12 -3.49 -15.75
CA PRO A 48 9.20 -4.03 -16.74
C PRO A 48 8.22 -5.03 -16.09
N PRO A 49 6.89 -4.84 -16.27
CA PRO A 49 5.90 -5.67 -15.59
C PRO A 49 5.96 -7.12 -16.10
N GLN A 50 5.88 -8.07 -15.18
CA GLN A 50 5.76 -9.48 -15.49
C GLN A 50 4.28 -9.87 -15.62
N LEU A 51 3.92 -10.41 -16.78
CA LEU A 51 2.58 -10.92 -17.06
C LEU A 51 2.58 -12.45 -16.90
N THR A 52 1.80 -12.95 -15.94
CA THR A 52 1.61 -14.38 -15.68
C THR A 52 0.19 -14.77 -16.04
N ILE A 53 0.04 -15.72 -16.96
CA ILE A 53 -1.27 -16.21 -17.43
C ILE A 53 -1.35 -17.70 -17.13
N THR A 54 -2.42 -18.11 -16.46
CA THR A 54 -2.72 -19.52 -16.18
C THR A 54 -3.88 -19.96 -17.07
N TYR A 55 -3.65 -21.01 -17.85
CA TYR A 55 -4.66 -21.60 -18.73
C TYR A 55 -5.28 -22.83 -18.09
N THR A 56 -6.58 -23.01 -18.30
CA THR A 56 -7.33 -24.18 -17.84
C THR A 56 -8.14 -24.75 -19.00
N ASP A 57 -8.29 -26.07 -19.01
CA ASP A 57 -8.94 -26.81 -20.08
C ASP A 57 -10.36 -27.18 -19.67
N LEU A 58 -11.32 -26.95 -20.57
CA LEU A 58 -12.71 -27.36 -20.44
C LEU A 58 -12.97 -28.53 -21.38
N PRO A 59 -13.34 -29.72 -20.86
CA PRO A 59 -13.71 -30.85 -21.69
C PRO A 59 -15.02 -30.57 -22.43
N VAL A 60 -15.00 -30.69 -23.75
CA VAL A 60 -16.20 -30.57 -24.58
C VAL A 60 -16.85 -31.95 -24.65
N THR A 61 -17.66 -32.29 -23.65
CA THR A 61 -18.49 -33.51 -23.64
C THR A 61 -19.89 -33.17 -24.17
N SER A 62 -20.58 -34.15 -24.77
CA SER A 62 -21.89 -34.04 -25.45
C SER A 62 -23.10 -33.60 -24.58
N GLY A 63 -22.88 -32.81 -23.53
CA GLY A 63 -23.89 -32.23 -22.65
C GLY A 63 -23.50 -30.86 -22.07
N VAL A 64 -22.45 -30.20 -22.59
CA VAL A 64 -22.09 -28.83 -22.22
C VAL A 64 -23.03 -27.85 -22.95
N PRO A 65 -23.64 -26.86 -22.26
CA PRO A 65 -24.48 -25.85 -22.91
C PRO A 65 -23.68 -25.01 -23.92
N ASP A 66 -24.32 -24.53 -24.99
CA ASP A 66 -23.71 -23.73 -26.08
C ASP A 66 -22.93 -22.48 -25.61
N SER A 67 -23.11 -22.07 -24.35
CA SER A 67 -22.36 -21.00 -23.68
C SER A 67 -21.99 -21.41 -22.24
N PRO A 68 -20.86 -22.12 -22.01
CA PRO A 68 -20.38 -22.37 -20.66
C PRO A 68 -19.99 -21.03 -20.00
N THR A 69 -20.55 -20.74 -18.82
CA THR A 69 -20.12 -19.58 -18.03
C THR A 69 -18.84 -19.93 -17.29
N VAL A 70 -17.76 -19.22 -17.62
CA VAL A 70 -16.42 -19.53 -17.13
C VAL A 70 -15.90 -18.36 -16.32
N SER A 71 -15.51 -18.62 -15.07
CA SER A 71 -14.95 -17.60 -14.18
C SER A 71 -13.50 -17.31 -14.57
N THR A 72 -13.20 -16.06 -14.92
CA THR A 72 -11.85 -15.57 -15.15
C THR A 72 -11.46 -14.60 -14.04
N ARG A 73 -10.21 -14.71 -13.55
CA ARG A 73 -9.69 -13.82 -12.50
C ARG A 73 -8.64 -12.90 -13.09
N PHE A 74 -8.81 -11.61 -12.86
CA PHE A 74 -7.80 -10.59 -13.15
C PHE A 74 -7.24 -10.03 -11.85
N SER A 75 -5.91 -9.94 -11.75
CA SER A 75 -5.22 -9.39 -10.59
C SER A 75 -4.02 -8.55 -10.99
N VAL A 76 -3.80 -7.46 -10.27
CA VAL A 76 -2.61 -6.62 -10.41
C VAL A 76 -1.90 -6.59 -9.07
N LEU A 77 -0.63 -7.01 -9.07
CA LEU A 77 0.22 -7.07 -7.90
C LEU A 77 1.28 -5.97 -7.99
N TYR A 78 1.24 -5.05 -7.03
CA TYR A 78 2.23 -4.00 -6.88
C TYR A 78 3.18 -4.35 -5.74
N LEU A 79 4.44 -4.59 -6.08
CA LEU A 79 5.49 -4.99 -5.14
C LEU A 79 6.34 -3.77 -4.79
N ILE A 80 6.21 -3.32 -3.56
CA ILE A 80 7.03 -2.24 -3.00
C ILE A 80 8.20 -2.89 -2.25
N SER A 81 9.43 -2.48 -2.54
CA SER A 81 10.58 -2.94 -1.77
C SER A 81 10.47 -2.40 -0.34
N SER A 82 10.46 -3.32 0.64
CA SER A 82 10.25 -3.01 2.06
C SER A 82 11.29 -2.06 2.64
N THR A 83 12.47 -1.96 2.03
CA THR A 83 13.57 -1.10 2.50
C THR A 83 13.20 0.38 2.49
N ALA A 84 12.52 0.85 1.44
CA ALA A 84 12.16 2.27 1.32
C ALA A 84 11.02 2.66 2.27
N SER A 85 10.03 1.78 2.46
CA SER A 85 8.95 2.00 3.42
C SER A 85 9.46 1.97 4.87
N ASN A 86 10.42 1.08 5.16
CA ASN A 86 10.98 0.97 6.50
C ASN A 86 11.71 2.25 6.91
N ALA A 87 12.54 2.82 6.04
CA ALA A 87 13.26 4.05 6.36
C ALA A 87 12.32 5.23 6.70
N GLN A 88 11.21 5.37 5.99
CA GLN A 88 10.21 6.41 6.27
C GLN A 88 9.47 6.17 7.59
N ILE A 89 9.10 4.92 7.88
CA ILE A 89 8.44 4.54 9.12
C ILE A 89 9.38 4.75 10.32
N GLU A 90 10.66 4.39 10.19
CA GLU A 90 11.65 4.62 11.24
C GLU A 90 11.87 6.12 11.50
N GLY A 91 11.94 6.93 10.45
CA GLY A 91 12.02 8.39 10.58
C GLY A 91 10.82 8.97 11.33
N PHE A 92 9.60 8.54 10.99
CA PHE A 92 8.38 8.95 11.67
C PHE A 92 8.39 8.58 13.17
N LYS A 93 8.80 7.34 13.50
CA LYS A 93 8.93 6.88 14.90
C LYS A 93 9.92 7.74 15.69
N ILE A 94 11.09 8.02 15.12
CA ILE A 94 12.13 8.82 15.78
C ILE A 94 11.62 10.25 16.03
N SER A 95 11.03 10.91 15.03
CA SER A 95 10.48 12.26 15.19
C SER A 95 9.40 12.31 16.27
N LEU A 96 8.51 11.32 16.30
CA LEU A 96 7.47 11.26 17.32
C LEU A 96 8.03 11.04 18.72
N ALA A 97 9.04 10.18 18.87
CA ALA A 97 9.69 9.92 20.15
C ALA A 97 10.43 11.17 20.69
N VAL A 98 11.20 11.84 19.82
CA VAL A 98 11.98 13.03 20.19
C VAL A 98 11.07 14.21 20.51
N LEU A 99 10.11 14.53 19.64
CA LEU A 99 9.22 15.67 19.88
C LEU A 99 8.19 15.37 20.98
N GLY A 100 7.75 14.11 21.09
CA GLY A 100 6.85 13.66 22.16
C GLY A 100 7.50 13.77 23.54
N SER A 101 8.75 13.32 23.69
CA SER A 101 9.49 13.48 24.95
C SER A 101 9.76 14.95 25.28
N LEU A 102 10.13 15.77 24.29
CA LEU A 102 10.31 17.21 24.46
C LEU A 102 9.01 17.91 24.89
N SER A 103 7.86 17.49 24.34
CA SER A 103 6.53 18.01 24.72
C SER A 103 6.19 17.72 26.18
N VAL A 104 6.50 16.52 26.68
CA VAL A 104 6.27 16.18 28.08
C VAL A 104 7.15 17.05 29.00
N LEU A 105 8.42 17.24 28.66
CA LEU A 105 9.30 18.15 29.41
C LEU A 105 8.77 19.59 29.39
N TYR A 106 8.31 20.06 28.24
CA TYR A 106 7.72 21.39 28.11
C TYR A 106 6.47 21.55 28.99
N SER A 107 5.59 20.55 29.02
CA SER A 107 4.40 20.56 29.87
C SER A 107 4.71 20.58 31.36
N PHE A 108 5.86 20.03 31.77
CA PHE A 108 6.34 20.10 33.15
C PHE A 108 6.75 21.53 33.53
N PHE A 109 7.49 22.22 32.65
CA PHE A 109 7.83 23.62 32.85
C PHE A 109 6.60 24.52 32.83
N GLU A 110 5.65 24.26 31.94
CA GLU A 110 4.39 25.00 31.85
C GLU A 110 3.55 24.85 33.13
N THR A 111 3.44 23.63 33.64
CA THR A 111 2.77 23.36 34.93
C THR A 111 3.49 24.05 36.09
N GLY A 112 4.83 24.03 36.10
CA GLY A 112 5.63 24.73 37.12
C GLY A 112 5.42 26.24 37.07
N SER A 113 5.33 26.82 35.87
CA SER A 113 5.03 28.24 35.67
C SER A 113 3.62 28.60 36.16
N TRP A 114 2.62 27.81 35.78
CA TRP A 114 1.24 27.97 36.25
C TRP A 114 1.14 27.88 37.78
N ARG A 115 1.82 26.90 38.38
CA ARG A 115 1.86 26.70 39.84
C ARG A 115 2.42 27.91 40.57
N ARG A 116 3.49 28.53 40.05
CA ARG A 116 4.06 29.76 40.62
C ARG A 116 3.08 30.92 40.59
N ARG A 117 2.28 31.06 39.52
CA ARG A 117 1.26 32.12 39.40
C ARG A 117 0.12 31.97 40.41
N GLN A 118 -0.21 30.73 40.78
CA GLN A 118 -1.27 30.42 41.74
C GLN A 118 -0.82 30.48 43.21
N GLY A 119 0.47 30.73 43.48
CA GLY A 119 0.99 30.83 44.87
C GLY A 119 0.99 29.50 45.64
N LEU A 120 0.84 28.35 44.96
CA LEU A 120 0.75 27.03 45.59
C LEU A 120 2.11 26.56 46.12
N GLN A 121 2.24 26.43 47.45
CA GLN A 121 3.48 25.99 48.11
C GLN A 121 3.66 24.46 48.14
N PHE A 122 2.57 23.68 48.13
CA PHE A 122 2.59 22.21 48.16
C PHE A 122 2.14 21.60 46.82
N ILE A 123 2.53 20.34 46.58
CA ILE A 123 2.05 19.58 45.43
C ILE A 123 0.69 19.01 45.81
N ASP A 124 -0.34 19.46 45.11
CA ASP A 124 -1.72 19.03 45.32
C ASP A 124 -2.21 18.22 44.10
N ALA A 125 -3.23 17.37 44.29
CA ALA A 125 -3.84 16.57 43.22
C ALA A 125 -4.28 17.44 42.03
N THR A 126 -4.70 18.67 42.28
CA THR A 126 -5.03 19.67 41.26
C THR A 126 -3.85 19.94 40.30
N SER A 127 -2.63 20.00 40.81
CA SER A 127 -1.43 20.22 39.98
C SER A 127 -1.10 19.04 39.07
N LEU A 128 -1.40 17.81 39.52
CA LEU A 128 -1.29 16.60 38.71
C LEU A 128 -2.30 16.59 37.57
N PHE A 129 -3.56 16.97 37.83
CA PHE A 129 -4.57 17.08 36.78
C PHE A 129 -4.18 18.13 35.74
N MET A 130 -3.68 19.29 36.18
CA MET A 130 -3.22 20.34 35.26
C MET A 130 -2.06 19.84 34.38
N PHE A 131 -1.10 19.11 34.97
CA PHE A 131 0.00 18.50 34.21
C PHE A 131 -0.51 17.52 33.14
N ILE A 132 -1.49 16.67 33.47
CA ILE A 132 -2.08 15.72 32.52
C ILE A 132 -2.74 16.49 31.36
N PHE A 133 -3.54 17.52 31.65
CA PHE A 133 -4.16 18.33 30.59
C PHE A 133 -3.14 19.06 29.72
N TYR A 134 -2.12 19.69 30.31
CA TYR A 134 -1.05 20.34 29.54
C TYR A 134 -0.24 19.35 28.71
N SER A 135 0.05 18.16 29.25
CA SER A 135 0.77 17.12 28.52
C SER A 135 -0.06 16.57 27.34
N MET A 136 -1.35 16.30 27.53
CA MET A 136 -2.24 15.88 26.45
C MET A 136 -2.39 16.95 25.36
N SER A 137 -2.54 18.21 25.76
CA SER A 137 -2.65 19.34 24.82
C SER A 137 -1.38 19.52 23.99
N ASN A 138 -0.21 19.58 24.63
CA ASN A 138 1.06 19.75 23.93
C ASN A 138 1.40 18.52 23.07
N LEU A 139 1.10 17.32 23.54
CA LEU A 139 1.31 16.09 22.79
C LEU A 139 0.41 16.04 21.55
N ALA A 140 -0.85 16.47 21.65
CA ALA A 140 -1.75 16.57 20.50
C ALA A 140 -1.21 17.52 19.42
N ASN A 141 -0.66 18.66 19.82
CA ASN A 141 -0.02 19.61 18.89
C ASN A 141 1.18 18.99 18.18
N VAL A 142 2.02 18.24 18.90
CA VAL A 142 3.15 17.52 18.31
C VAL A 142 2.68 16.45 17.32
N PHE A 143 1.69 15.64 17.70
CA PHE A 143 1.11 14.63 16.80
C PHE A 143 0.58 15.28 15.52
N PHE A 144 -0.13 16.40 15.64
CA PHE A 144 -0.66 17.13 14.50
C PHE A 144 0.46 17.60 13.57
N ILE A 145 1.50 18.26 14.11
CA ILE A 145 2.64 18.76 13.30
C ILE A 145 3.38 17.62 12.61
N VAL A 146 3.68 16.53 13.32
CA VAL A 146 4.45 15.41 12.76
C VAL A 146 3.67 14.67 11.68
N VAL A 147 2.39 14.36 11.93
CA VAL A 147 1.53 13.66 10.97
C VAL A 147 1.27 14.53 9.74
N PHE A 148 0.94 15.81 9.95
CA PHE A 148 0.71 16.75 8.85
C PHE A 148 1.97 16.95 8.00
N GLY A 149 3.13 17.15 8.64
CA GLY A 149 4.41 17.31 7.95
C GLY A 149 4.78 16.07 7.13
N PHE A 150 4.65 14.88 7.72
CA PHE A 150 4.93 13.63 7.03
C PHE A 150 3.97 13.40 5.84
N SER A 151 2.67 13.65 6.03
CA SER A 151 1.69 13.58 4.96
C SER A 151 1.98 14.55 3.82
N ALA A 152 2.37 15.79 4.13
CA ALA A 152 2.70 16.80 3.14
C ALA A 152 3.94 16.41 2.34
N VAL A 153 5.00 15.93 3.00
CA VAL A 153 6.23 15.48 2.34
C VAL A 153 5.94 14.31 1.39
N THR A 154 5.20 13.30 1.85
CA THR A 154 4.82 12.16 1.00
C THR A 154 3.97 12.58 -0.20
N LEU A 155 3.02 13.51 -0.01
CA LEU A 155 2.20 14.04 -1.10
C LEU A 155 3.05 14.81 -2.11
N ILE A 156 3.98 15.65 -1.65
CA ILE A 156 4.90 16.38 -2.53
C ILE A 156 5.75 15.40 -3.33
N PHE A 157 6.34 14.38 -2.70
CA PHE A 157 7.13 13.37 -3.42
C PHE A 157 6.30 12.63 -4.47
N TYR A 158 5.07 12.25 -4.14
CA TYR A 158 4.16 11.63 -5.10
C TYR A 158 3.86 12.56 -6.29
N LYS A 159 3.56 13.83 -6.02
CA LYS A 159 3.27 14.83 -7.06
C LYS A 159 4.50 15.11 -7.93
N VAL A 160 5.68 15.25 -7.33
CA VAL A 160 6.95 15.47 -8.04
C VAL A 160 7.30 14.28 -8.92
N SER A 161 7.04 13.05 -8.45
CA SER A 161 7.24 11.84 -9.23
C SER A 161 6.37 11.79 -10.50
N ILE A 162 5.18 12.39 -10.47
CA ILE A 162 4.28 12.44 -11.64
C ILE A 162 4.68 13.56 -12.61
N ALA A 163 5.18 14.68 -12.09
CA ALA A 163 5.43 15.90 -12.88
C ALA A 163 6.76 15.89 -13.66
N LYS A 164 7.61 14.88 -13.50
CA LYS A 164 8.88 14.77 -14.22
C LYS A 164 8.64 14.02 -15.54
N PRO A 165 8.55 14.69 -16.71
CA PRO A 165 8.52 13.98 -17.98
C PRO A 165 9.86 13.27 -18.17
N SER A 166 9.79 12.02 -18.62
CA SER A 166 10.90 11.16 -19.03
C SER A 166 11.82 11.82 -20.04
#